data_AF-A0A3N4S8B8-F1
#
_entry.id   AF-A0A3N4S8B8-F1
#
_cell.length_a   1.000
_cell.length_b   1.000
_cell.length_c   1.000
_cell.angle_alpha   90.00
_cell.angle_beta   90.00
_cell.angle_gamma   90.00
#
_symmetry.space_group_name_H-M   'P 1'
#
loop_
_entity.id
_entity.type
_entity.pdbx_description
1 polymer ?
#
loop_
_entity_poly.entity_id
_entity_poly.type
_entity_poly.pdbx_seq_one_letter_code
_entity_poly.pdbx_strand_id
1 'polypeptide(L)'
;MPSKKTIEDAIGALRDGTGPRPDLADAVQELADQRYKEWSGTGTTVPFKADIDLLARVGEGRLEKVVADGCARFLVGELEPVRTVRGAAGAKRPTSVRVDNDLLARVTARCDELSERLGWKVRPVNVFVAAFEAAPPATE
;
A
#
# COMPACT_ATOMS: atom_id res chain seq x y z
N MET A 1 -25.81 -9.80 3.98
CA MET A 1 -24.56 -9.37 3.31
C MET A 1 -24.85 -8.06 2.58
N PRO A 2 -24.11 -6.97 2.83
CA PRO A 2 -24.34 -5.71 2.13
C PRO A 2 -24.00 -5.85 0.65
N SER A 3 -24.82 -5.25 -0.20
CA SER A 3 -24.67 -5.32 -1.66
C SER A 3 -23.50 -4.45 -2.14
N LYS A 4 -22.88 -4.78 -3.27
CA LYS A 4 -21.81 -3.99 -3.91
C LYS A 4 -22.15 -2.49 -3.99
N LYS A 5 -23.41 -2.17 -4.31
CA LYS A 5 -23.95 -0.80 -4.35
C LYS A 5 -23.84 -0.07 -3.00
N THR A 6 -24.07 -0.78 -1.89
CA THR A 6 -23.97 -0.24 -0.53
C THR A 6 -22.53 0.16 -0.16
N ILE A 7 -21.54 -0.55 -0.69
CA ILE A 7 -20.12 -0.27 -0.48
C ILE A 7 -19.67 0.94 -1.32
N GLU A 8 -20.13 1.02 -2.57
CA GLU A 8 -19.84 2.16 -3.45
C GLU A 8 -20.47 3.46 -2.92
N ASP A 9 -21.69 3.39 -2.37
CA ASP A 9 -22.34 4.52 -1.69
C ASP A 9 -21.57 4.96 -0.44
N ALA A 10 -21.06 4.02 0.37
CA ALA A 10 -20.28 4.34 1.57
C ALA A 10 -18.93 4.99 1.25
N ILE A 11 -18.25 4.53 0.18
CA ILE A 11 -17.00 5.15 -0.31
C ILE A 11 -17.27 6.54 -0.89
N GLY A 12 -18.40 6.72 -1.58
CA GLY A 12 -18.86 8.04 -2.03
C GLY A 12 -19.08 8.99 -0.85
N ALA A 13 -19.85 8.58 0.14
CA ALA A 13 -20.16 9.38 1.33
C ALA A 13 -18.91 9.76 2.15
N LEU A 14 -17.87 8.92 2.14
CA LEU A 14 -16.55 9.21 2.72
C LEU A 14 -15.79 10.29 1.95
N ARG A 15 -15.87 10.26 0.62
CA ARG A 15 -15.21 11.22 -0.27
C ARG A 15 -15.84 12.61 -0.22
N ASP A 16 -17.14 12.67 0.02
CA ASP A 16 -17.93 13.90 0.16
C ASP A 16 -17.84 14.54 1.56
N GLY A 17 -17.06 13.96 2.49
CA GLY A 17 -16.82 14.54 3.81
C GLY A 17 -18.01 14.52 4.76
N THR A 18 -19.08 13.77 4.40
CA THR A 18 -20.32 13.63 5.18
C THR A 18 -20.38 12.29 5.91
N GLY A 19 -19.30 11.89 6.59
CA GLY A 19 -19.25 10.65 7.37
C GLY A 19 -18.93 10.90 8.84
N PRO A 20 -19.76 10.45 9.80
CA PRO A 20 -19.40 10.47 11.21
C PRO A 20 -18.79 9.12 11.67
N ARG A 21 -17.79 9.22 12.57
CA ARG A 21 -17.43 8.30 13.69
C ARG A 21 -16.37 7.19 13.51
N PRO A 22 -15.60 6.90 14.61
CA PRO A 22 -14.50 5.93 14.67
C PRO A 22 -14.83 4.46 14.35
N ASP A 23 -16.09 4.03 14.48
CA ASP A 23 -16.55 2.70 14.00
C ASP A 23 -16.29 2.46 12.50
N LEU A 24 -16.13 3.54 11.71
CA LEU A 24 -15.85 3.45 10.29
C LEU A 24 -14.40 3.06 9.99
N ALA A 25 -13.45 3.38 10.88
CA ALA A 25 -12.05 2.98 10.72
C ALA A 25 -11.88 1.47 10.90
N ASP A 26 -12.57 0.89 11.90
CA ASP A 26 -12.66 -0.56 12.07
C ASP A 26 -13.39 -1.22 10.90
N ALA A 27 -14.48 -0.62 10.39
CA ALA A 27 -15.16 -1.14 9.20
C ALA A 27 -14.30 -1.07 7.93
N VAL A 28 -13.48 -0.02 7.77
CA VAL A 28 -12.49 0.10 6.67
C VAL A 28 -11.39 -0.94 6.85
N GLN A 29 -10.92 -1.18 8.08
CA GLN A 29 -9.93 -2.19 8.38
C GLN A 29 -10.47 -3.61 8.14
N GLU A 30 -11.72 -3.90 8.53
CA GLU A 30 -12.40 -5.16 8.22
C GLU A 30 -12.65 -5.32 6.73
N LEU A 31 -13.03 -4.26 6.01
CA LEU A 31 -13.15 -4.31 4.55
C LEU A 31 -11.80 -4.56 3.89
N ALA A 32 -10.73 -3.95 4.39
CA ALA A 32 -9.37 -4.18 3.90
C ALA A 32 -8.93 -5.63 4.16
N ASP A 33 -9.19 -6.17 5.34
CA ASP A 33 -8.88 -7.56 5.72
C ASP A 33 -9.75 -8.58 4.94
N GLN A 34 -11.02 -8.28 4.68
CA GLN A 34 -11.94 -9.13 3.91
C GLN A 34 -11.58 -9.13 2.42
N ARG A 35 -11.26 -7.96 1.88
CA ARG A 35 -10.79 -7.80 0.49
C ARG A 35 -9.41 -8.44 0.30
N TYR A 36 -8.54 -8.38 1.31
CA TYR A 36 -7.27 -9.13 1.33
C TYR A 36 -7.47 -10.64 1.28
N LYS A 37 -8.45 -11.20 2.01
CA LYS A 37 -8.81 -12.62 1.93
C LYS A 37 -9.31 -13.02 0.55
N GLU A 38 -10.17 -12.22 -0.10
CA GLU A 38 -10.61 -12.45 -1.48
C GLU A 38 -9.47 -12.31 -2.51
N TRP A 39 -8.54 -11.36 -2.30
CA TRP A 39 -7.40 -11.09 -3.18
C TRP A 39 -6.25 -12.08 -3.10
N SER A 40 -6.15 -12.84 -2.02
CA SER A 40 -5.05 -13.80 -1.81
C SER A 40 -4.91 -14.84 -2.94
N GLY A 41 -5.96 -15.07 -3.74
CA GLY A 41 -5.98 -15.99 -4.89
C GLY A 41 -5.31 -15.49 -6.19
N THR A 42 -5.24 -14.17 -6.45
CA THR A 42 -4.89 -13.59 -7.77
C THR A 42 -3.80 -12.52 -7.73
N GLY A 43 -2.85 -12.61 -6.79
CA GLY A 43 -1.76 -11.63 -6.66
C GLY A 43 -0.52 -11.94 -7.50
N THR A 44 0.15 -10.89 -7.99
CA THR A 44 1.50 -10.93 -8.57
C THR A 44 2.53 -10.80 -7.46
N THR A 45 3.53 -11.68 -7.48
CA THR A 45 4.71 -11.56 -6.61
C THR A 45 5.66 -10.52 -7.19
N VAL A 46 5.89 -9.43 -6.47
CA VAL A 46 6.82 -8.37 -6.87
C VAL A 46 8.12 -8.51 -6.09
N PRO A 47 9.23 -8.93 -6.74
CA PRO A 47 10.53 -9.00 -6.10
C PRO A 47 11.19 -7.62 -6.02
N PHE A 48 11.82 -7.32 -4.89
CA PHE A 48 12.60 -6.09 -4.70
C PHE A 48 13.71 -6.30 -3.66
N LYS A 49 14.61 -5.31 -3.55
CA LYS A 49 15.66 -5.31 -2.53
C LYS A 49 15.26 -4.32 -1.44
N ALA A 50 14.89 -4.84 -0.28
CA ALA A 50 14.57 -4.03 0.89
C ALA A 50 15.81 -3.91 1.79
N ASP A 51 15.84 -2.84 2.57
CA ASP A 51 16.81 -2.68 3.65
C ASP A 51 16.45 -3.63 4.81
N ILE A 52 17.42 -4.33 5.38
CA ILE A 52 17.17 -5.31 6.46
C ILE A 52 16.57 -4.63 7.69
N ASP A 53 17.00 -3.42 8.03
CA ASP A 53 16.46 -2.69 9.18
C ASP A 53 15.00 -2.30 8.96
N LEU A 54 14.65 -1.98 7.71
CA LEU A 54 13.28 -1.68 7.29
C LEU A 54 12.38 -2.92 7.36
N LEU A 55 12.89 -4.09 6.94
CA LEU A 55 12.17 -5.37 7.07
C LEU A 55 11.99 -5.76 8.54
N ALA A 56 13.02 -5.60 9.37
CA ALA A 56 12.97 -5.89 10.79
C ALA A 56 11.94 -5.00 11.50
N ARG A 57 11.87 -3.71 11.12
CA ARG A 57 10.87 -2.77 11.65
C ARG A 57 9.44 -3.18 11.30
N VAL A 58 9.19 -3.69 10.10
CA VAL A 58 7.83 -4.07 9.67
C VAL A 58 7.43 -5.43 10.23
N GLY A 59 8.37 -6.37 10.31
CA GLY A 59 8.14 -7.78 10.64
C GLY A 59 7.75 -8.59 9.40
N GLU A 60 8.37 -9.76 9.21
CA GLU A 60 8.22 -10.57 7.99
C GLU A 60 6.75 -10.96 7.68
N GLY A 61 5.90 -11.11 8.71
CA GLY A 61 4.47 -11.43 8.56
C GLY A 61 3.54 -10.25 8.24
N ARG A 62 4.05 -9.00 8.18
CA ARG A 62 3.23 -7.79 7.96
C ARG A 62 3.53 -7.09 6.63
N LEU A 63 4.49 -7.60 5.85
CA LEU A 63 4.96 -6.95 4.63
C LEU A 63 3.85 -6.70 3.62
N GLU A 64 3.01 -7.71 3.38
CA GLU A 64 1.92 -7.61 2.40
C GLU A 64 0.82 -6.65 2.86
N LYS A 65 0.48 -6.68 4.16
CA LYS A 65 -0.49 -5.76 4.76
C LYS A 65 0.00 -4.30 4.67
N VAL A 66 1.27 -4.05 4.98
CA VAL A 66 1.87 -2.71 4.88
C VAL A 66 1.92 -2.23 3.43
N VAL A 67 2.26 -3.11 2.49
CA VAL A 67 2.25 -2.74 1.06
C VAL A 67 0.85 -2.43 0.57
N ALA A 68 -0.15 -3.24 0.94
CA ALA A 68 -1.54 -2.98 0.56
C ALA A 68 -2.04 -1.63 1.11
N ASP A 69 -1.80 -1.35 2.39
CA ASP A 69 -2.15 -0.08 3.03
C ASP A 69 -1.44 1.11 2.36
N GLY A 70 -0.13 1.02 2.17
CA GLY A 70 0.65 2.08 1.54
C GLY A 70 0.25 2.32 0.09
N CYS A 71 -0.10 1.28 -0.67
CA CYS A 71 -0.65 1.43 -2.02
C CYS A 71 -1.99 2.14 -2.02
N ALA A 72 -2.88 1.81 -1.07
CA ALA A 72 -4.16 2.51 -0.92
C ALA A 72 -3.95 3.99 -0.60
N ARG A 73 -3.09 4.30 0.38
CA ARG A 73 -2.72 5.67 0.77
C ARG A 73 -2.08 6.46 -0.38
N PHE A 74 -1.23 5.82 -1.17
CA PHE A 74 -0.64 6.43 -2.36
C PHE A 74 -1.67 6.79 -3.43
N LEU A 75 -2.65 5.91 -3.67
CA LEU A 75 -3.70 6.15 -4.66
C LEU A 75 -4.63 7.31 -4.27
N VAL A 76 -4.84 7.54 -2.97
CA VAL A 76 -5.63 8.68 -2.48
C VAL A 76 -4.79 9.95 -2.25
N GLY A 77 -3.47 9.89 -2.45
CA GLY A 77 -2.56 11.04 -2.29
C GLY A 77 -2.10 11.32 -0.86
N GLU A 78 -2.31 10.38 0.07
CA GLU A 78 -1.86 10.47 1.47
C GLU A 78 -0.42 9.96 1.68
N LEU A 79 0.14 9.30 0.66
CA LEU A 79 1.51 8.81 0.66
C LEU A 79 2.18 9.24 -0.65
N GLU A 80 3.32 9.92 -0.55
CA GLU A 80 4.15 10.26 -1.70
C GLU A 80 5.23 9.19 -1.92
N PRO A 81 5.61 8.89 -3.17
CA PRO A 81 6.59 7.87 -3.46
C PRO A 81 7.98 8.34 -3.05
N VAL A 82 8.75 7.47 -2.40
CA VAL A 82 10.10 7.82 -1.97
C VAL A 82 11.07 7.58 -3.13
N ARG A 83 11.84 8.62 -3.46
CA ARG A 83 12.96 8.47 -4.38
C ARG A 83 14.01 7.63 -3.68
N THR A 84 14.13 6.36 -4.07
CA THR A 84 15.16 5.47 -3.56
C THR A 84 16.51 5.96 -4.06
N VAL A 85 17.18 6.82 -3.29
CA VAL A 85 18.54 7.23 -3.57
C VAL A 85 19.43 6.01 -3.34
N ARG A 86 20.23 5.66 -4.34
CA ARG A 86 21.22 4.58 -4.26
C ARG A 86 22.29 5.00 -3.24
N GLY A 87 22.06 4.82 -1.94
CA GLY A 87 22.99 5.44 -0.98
C GLY A 87 22.91 5.12 0.51
N ALA A 88 21.89 4.47 1.07
CA ALA A 88 22.04 3.94 2.43
C ALA A 88 22.90 2.66 2.34
N ALA A 89 24.07 2.67 2.96
CA ALA A 89 24.99 1.54 3.09
C ALA A 89 24.45 0.44 4.06
N GLY A 90 23.13 0.26 4.08
CA GLY A 90 22.47 -0.80 4.83
C GLY A 90 22.55 -2.12 4.08
N ALA A 91 22.61 -3.23 4.83
CA ALA A 91 22.53 -4.55 4.26
C ALA A 91 21.16 -4.72 3.58
N LYS A 92 21.16 -5.13 2.31
CA LYS A 92 19.92 -5.33 1.54
C LYS A 92 19.65 -6.81 1.37
N ARG A 93 18.41 -7.22 1.59
CA ARG A 93 17.96 -8.60 1.38
C ARG A 93 16.99 -8.69 0.21
N PRO A 94 17.13 -9.68 -0.69
CA PRO A 94 16.08 -9.97 -1.66
C PRO A 94 14.79 -10.33 -0.91
N THR A 95 13.72 -9.61 -1.22
CA THR A 95 12.40 -9.78 -0.62
C THR A 95 11.36 -9.76 -1.74
N SER A 96 10.21 -10.39 -1.50
CA SER A 96 9.09 -10.33 -2.41
C SER A 96 7.81 -10.12 -1.62
N VAL A 97 6.91 -9.33 -2.18
CA VAL A 97 5.55 -9.15 -1.64
C VAL A 97 4.55 -9.59 -2.68
N ARG A 98 3.48 -10.25 -2.23
CA ARG A 98 2.33 -10.55 -3.09
C ARG A 98 1.42 -9.33 -3.09
N VAL A 99 1.13 -8.82 -4.28
CA VAL A 99 0.26 -7.65 -4.47
C VAL A 99 -0.85 -8.06 -5.43
N ASP A 100 -2.09 -7.68 -5.10
CA ASP A 100 -3.22 -7.87 -6.00
C ASP A 100 -2.96 -7.23 -7.39
N ASN A 101 -3.40 -7.91 -8.45
CA ASN A 101 -3.12 -7.48 -9.82
C ASN A 101 -3.81 -6.16 -10.18
N ASP A 102 -5.07 -5.99 -9.78
CA ASP A 102 -5.81 -4.75 -10.03
C ASP A 102 -5.21 -3.59 -9.24
N LEU A 103 -4.84 -3.84 -7.98
CA LEU A 103 -4.12 -2.86 -7.16
C LEU A 103 -2.79 -2.47 -7.80
N LEU A 104 -2.00 -3.44 -8.24
CA LEU A 104 -0.71 -3.20 -8.87
C LEU A 104 -0.85 -2.42 -10.19
N ALA A 105 -1.86 -2.72 -11.00
CA ALA A 105 -2.15 -2.00 -12.24
C ALA A 105 -2.50 -0.54 -11.96
N ARG A 106 -3.36 -0.28 -10.97
CA ARG A 106 -3.74 1.09 -10.55
C ARG A 106 -2.56 1.89 -10.01
N VAL A 107 -1.74 1.28 -9.16
CA VAL A 107 -0.52 1.91 -8.62
C VAL A 107 0.44 2.22 -9.76
N THR A 108 0.62 1.30 -10.71
CA THR A 108 1.50 1.49 -11.86
C THR A 108 1.06 2.68 -12.71
N ALA A 109 -0.23 2.75 -13.07
CA ALA A 109 -0.77 3.88 -13.83
C ALA A 109 -0.53 5.23 -13.11
N ARG A 110 -0.74 5.28 -11.79
CA ARG A 110 -0.50 6.48 -11.00
C ARG A 110 1.00 6.83 -10.89
N CYS A 111 1.88 5.83 -10.82
CA CYS A 111 3.32 6.05 -10.87
C CYS A 111 3.76 6.67 -12.21
N ASP A 112 3.16 6.28 -13.33
CA ASP A 112 3.48 6.85 -14.64
C ASP A 112 3.11 8.33 -14.70
N GLU A 113 1.90 8.70 -14.26
CA GLU A 113 1.47 10.10 -14.13
C GLU A 113 2.42 10.92 -13.22
N LEU A 114 2.80 10.35 -12.08
CA LEU A 114 3.72 11.00 -11.14
C LEU A 114 5.14 11.11 -11.67
N SER A 115 5.57 10.18 -12.51
CA SER A 115 6.91 10.22 -13.11
C SER A 115 7.09 11.44 -14.00
N GLU A 116 6.06 11.77 -14.79
CA GLU A 116 6.04 12.97 -15.61
C GLU A 116 6.05 14.23 -14.74
N ARG A 117 5.22 14.25 -13.68
CA ARG A 117 5.11 15.40 -12.75
C ARG A 117 6.41 15.66 -11.99
N LEU A 118 7.06 14.62 -11.49
CA LEU A 118 8.22 14.72 -10.61
C LEU A 118 9.56 14.78 -11.35
N GLY A 119 9.57 14.52 -12.67
CA GLY A 119 10.80 14.53 -13.48
C GLY A 119 11.76 13.38 -13.17
N TRP A 120 11.30 12.31 -12.52
CA TRP A 120 12.05 11.07 -12.30
C TRP A 120 11.13 9.86 -12.38
N LYS A 121 11.69 8.70 -12.78
CA LYS A 121 10.91 7.47 -12.97
C LYS A 121 10.47 6.87 -11.63
N VAL A 122 9.20 7.06 -11.28
CA VAL A 122 8.52 6.41 -10.16
C VAL A 122 8.12 4.99 -10.57
N ARG A 123 8.34 4.02 -9.69
CA ARG A 123 7.90 2.63 -9.85
C ARG A 123 7.09 2.19 -8.62
N PRO A 124 6.28 1.12 -8.71
CA PRO A 124 5.58 0.57 -7.55
C PRO A 124 6.50 0.30 -6.35
N VAL A 125 7.75 -0.12 -6.59
CA VAL A 125 8.75 -0.33 -5.53
C VAL A 125 9.04 0.94 -4.72
N ASN A 126 8.98 2.13 -5.33
CA ASN A 126 9.14 3.40 -4.62
C ASN A 126 8.00 3.65 -3.64
N VAL A 127 6.80 3.20 -3.97
CA VAL A 127 5.62 3.23 -3.11
C VAL A 127 5.75 2.21 -1.99
N PHE A 128 6.26 1.00 -2.27
CA PHE A 128 6.43 -0.02 -1.24
C PHE A 128 7.44 0.42 -0.18
N VAL A 129 8.56 1.02 -0.59
CA VAL A 129 9.53 1.59 0.35
C VAL A 129 8.90 2.69 1.19
N ALA A 130 8.16 3.62 0.57
CA ALA A 130 7.43 4.66 1.29
C ALA A 130 6.43 4.07 2.31
N ALA A 131 5.75 2.99 1.94
CA ALA A 131 4.81 2.28 2.81
C ALA A 131 5.50 1.70 4.05
N PHE A 132 6.66 1.06 3.87
CA PHE A 132 7.44 0.51 4.98
C PHE A 132 8.03 1.60 5.88
N GLU A 133 8.49 2.71 5.32
CA GLU A 133 8.98 3.86 6.09
C GLU A 133 7.86 4.51 6.92
N ALA A 134 6.66 4.60 6.34
CA ALA A 134 5.47 5.14 7.01
C ALA A 134 4.83 4.16 8.01
N ALA A 135 5.21 2.88 7.99
CA ALA A 135 4.64 1.88 8.88
C ALA A 135 5.10 2.10 10.34
N PRO A 136 4.18 1.98 11.31
CA PRO A 136 4.57 1.95 12.71
C PRO A 136 5.48 0.73 12.95
N PRO A 137 6.52 0.87 13.79
CA PRO A 137 7.38 -0.26 14.14
C PRO A 137 6.53 -1.42 14.67
N ALA A 138 6.92 -2.65 14.36
CA ALA A 138 6.37 -3.83 14.99
C ALA A 138 6.71 -3.77 16.48
N THR A 139 5.75 -3.36 17.30
CA THR A 139 5.83 -3.51 18.76
C THR A 139 5.68 -4.99 19.07
N GLU A 140 6.69 -5.58 19.71
CA GLU A 140 6.62 -6.91 20.34
C GLU A 140 5.53 -6.98 21.40
#